data_AF-A0A7V4IY89-F1
#
_entry.id   AF-A0A7V4IY89-F1
#
_cell.length_a   1.000
_cell.length_b   1.000
_cell.length_c   1.000
_cell.angle_alpha   90.00
_cell.angle_beta   90.00
_cell.angle_gamma   90.00
#
_symmetry.space_group_name_H-M   'P 1'
#
loop_
_entity.id
_entity.type
_entity.pdbx_description
1 polymer ?
#
loop_
_entity_poly.entity_id
_entity_poly.type
_entity_poly.pdbx_seq_one_letter_code
_entity_poly.pdbx_strand_id
1 'polypeptide(L)'
;KRMLTEEFQDPLYGHVQLWCPIMPNYAEPLARARQRLGEEVWWYVCTGPKAPYCTLFIDKPAIELRMWLWQTWKYGVQGILIWHTNWWTSTGPFPGPDVQNPWEDPMSYVDASTGFWGNGDGRFFYPANRDPNGDRETEYVEAPISSLRWEMLGVGIQDWEYFRILADRVRAAEARGDRSPRVRAARELLRVPPEITLDMVRFTRDPRLLEAHREKLADAIEHLAAAR
;
A
#
# COMPACT_ATOMS: atom_id res chain seq x y z
N LYS A 1 -18.62 8.20 1.55
CA LYS A 1 -17.75 9.08 2.35
C LYS A 1 -17.17 10.14 1.40
N ARG A 2 -17.11 11.42 1.78
CA ARG A 2 -16.41 12.43 0.98
C ARG A 2 -14.92 12.28 1.24
N MET A 3 -14.20 11.91 0.19
CA MET A 3 -12.77 11.64 0.21
C MET A 3 -12.03 12.80 -0.45
N LEU A 4 -10.86 13.15 0.10
CA LEU A 4 -9.96 14.14 -0.47
C LEU A 4 -8.54 13.59 -0.54
N THR A 5 -7.92 13.67 -1.72
CA THR A 5 -6.54 13.22 -1.97
C THR A 5 -5.52 14.35 -1.82
N GLU A 6 -5.67 15.17 -0.79
CA GLU A 6 -4.80 16.31 -0.45
C GLU A 6 -4.39 16.24 1.02
N GLU A 7 -3.42 17.05 1.44
CA GLU A 7 -3.08 17.18 2.86
C GLU A 7 -4.23 17.70 3.73
N PHE A 8 -4.05 17.55 5.05
CA PHE A 8 -4.96 18.09 6.05
C PHE A 8 -4.97 19.62 5.99
N GLN A 9 -6.09 20.19 5.56
CA GLN A 9 -6.29 21.62 5.42
C GLN A 9 -7.41 22.09 6.36
N ASP A 10 -7.09 23.00 7.28
CA ASP A 10 -8.02 23.50 8.30
C ASP A 10 -9.37 23.97 7.72
N PRO A 11 -9.43 24.72 6.58
CA PRO A 11 -10.70 25.14 6.00
C PRO A 11 -11.61 24.00 5.53
N LEU A 12 -11.07 22.80 5.36
CA LEU A 12 -11.80 21.63 4.86
C LEU A 12 -12.23 20.66 5.99
N TYR A 13 -11.88 20.97 7.24
CA TYR A 13 -12.29 20.18 8.40
C TYR A 13 -13.81 20.19 8.59
N GLY A 14 -14.38 19.02 8.93
CA GLY A 14 -15.83 18.83 9.02
C GLY A 14 -16.54 18.63 7.67
N HIS A 15 -15.84 18.94 6.56
CA HIS A 15 -16.35 18.70 5.21
C HIS A 15 -15.85 17.38 4.62
N VAL A 16 -14.66 16.91 5.02
CA VAL A 16 -14.05 15.65 4.57
C VAL A 16 -14.32 14.52 5.56
N GLN A 17 -14.64 13.30 5.08
CA GLN A 17 -14.76 12.10 5.94
C GLN A 17 -13.56 11.16 5.80
N LEU A 18 -12.82 11.25 4.69
CA LEU A 18 -11.66 10.40 4.41
C LEU A 18 -10.54 11.27 3.81
N TRP A 19 -9.48 11.45 4.57
CA TRP A 19 -8.26 12.13 4.12
C TRP A 19 -7.30 11.12 3.51
N CYS A 20 -6.73 11.44 2.36
CA CYS A 20 -5.80 10.57 1.66
C CYS A 20 -4.64 11.37 1.08
N PRO A 21 -3.76 11.96 1.92
CA PRO A 21 -2.57 12.63 1.42
C PRO A 21 -1.62 11.67 0.70
N ILE A 22 -0.78 12.19 -0.19
CA ILE A 22 0.43 11.47 -0.61
C ILE A 22 1.33 11.24 0.61
N MET A 23 2.16 10.19 0.59
CA MET A 23 3.01 9.84 1.74
C MET A 23 3.83 11.02 2.31
N PRO A 24 4.50 11.87 1.51
CA PRO A 24 5.26 13.02 2.05
C PRO A 24 4.40 14.07 2.75
N ASN A 25 3.12 14.15 2.38
CA ASN A 25 2.16 15.10 2.93
C ASN A 25 1.41 14.54 4.15
N TYR A 26 1.66 13.28 4.52
CA TYR A 26 1.11 12.69 5.73
C TYR A 26 1.75 13.31 6.98
N ALA A 27 0.91 13.87 7.85
CA ALA A 27 1.32 14.39 9.15
C ALA A 27 0.62 13.62 10.29
N GLU A 28 1.38 12.78 11.00
CA GLU A 28 0.81 11.90 12.04
C GLU A 28 0.00 12.63 13.12
N PRO A 29 0.46 13.77 13.69
CA PRO A 29 -0.33 14.48 14.71
C PRO A 29 -1.71 14.94 14.21
N LEU A 30 -1.76 15.41 12.96
CA LEU A 30 -3.00 15.84 12.32
C LEU A 30 -3.89 14.65 12.00
N ALA A 31 -3.32 13.58 11.43
CA ALA A 31 -4.04 12.35 11.17
C ALA A 31 -4.70 11.79 12.44
N ARG A 32 -3.97 11.71 13.55
CA ARG A 32 -4.51 11.29 14.85
C ARG A 32 -5.61 12.22 15.35
N ALA A 33 -5.49 13.52 15.13
CA ALA A 33 -6.53 14.48 15.49
C ALA A 33 -7.82 14.25 14.69
N ARG A 34 -7.70 14.03 13.37
CA ARG A 34 -8.85 13.71 12.50
C ARG A 34 -9.50 12.39 12.89
N GLN A 35 -8.70 11.35 13.13
CA GLN A 35 -9.19 10.03 13.56
C GLN A 35 -10.01 10.08 14.85
N ARG A 36 -9.62 10.91 15.83
CA ARG A 36 -10.39 11.09 17.08
C ARG A 36 -11.77 11.72 16.85
N LEU A 37 -11.97 12.42 15.75
CA LEU A 37 -13.25 12.99 15.34
C LEU A 37 -14.10 12.00 14.51
N GLY A 38 -13.63 10.76 14.35
CA GLY A 38 -14.33 9.72 13.58
C GLY A 38 -14.07 9.78 12.07
N GLU A 39 -13.13 10.59 11.61
CA GLU A 39 -12.71 10.62 10.21
C GLU A 39 -11.70 9.51 9.92
N GLU A 40 -11.64 9.08 8.67
CA GLU A 40 -10.66 8.10 8.21
C GLU A 40 -9.45 8.79 7.59
N VAL A 41 -8.30 8.16 7.78
CA VAL A 41 -7.04 8.60 7.18
C VAL A 41 -6.43 7.44 6.42
N TRP A 42 -6.38 7.60 5.11
CA TRP A 42 -5.65 6.75 4.18
C TRP A 42 -4.41 7.52 3.71
N TRP A 43 -3.63 6.91 2.84
CA TRP A 43 -2.62 7.60 2.04
C TRP A 43 -2.50 6.93 0.68
N TYR A 44 -1.82 7.59 -0.25
CA TYR A 44 -1.61 7.03 -1.58
C TYR A 44 -0.19 7.26 -2.09
N VAL A 45 0.16 6.43 -3.06
CA VAL A 45 1.31 6.60 -3.94
C VAL A 45 0.82 6.61 -5.38
N CYS A 46 1.44 7.44 -6.22
CA CYS A 46 1.16 7.60 -7.65
C CYS A 46 2.49 7.81 -8.40
N THR A 47 2.54 8.74 -9.36
CA THR A 47 3.78 9.32 -9.90
C THR A 47 4.70 9.94 -8.83
N GLY A 48 4.16 10.23 -7.64
CA GLY A 48 4.90 10.58 -6.44
C GLY A 48 4.38 9.82 -5.21
N PRO A 49 5.18 9.70 -4.13
CA PRO A 49 6.58 10.09 -4.05
C PRO A 49 7.50 9.20 -4.89
N LYS A 50 8.71 9.68 -5.15
CA LYS A 50 9.80 8.89 -5.74
C LYS A 50 10.76 8.44 -4.65
N ALA A 51 11.79 7.66 -5.01
CA ALA A 51 12.86 7.31 -4.08
C ALA A 51 13.34 8.57 -3.31
N PRO A 52 13.57 8.49 -1.99
CA PRO A 52 13.74 7.27 -1.20
C PRO A 52 12.48 6.68 -0.54
N TYR A 53 11.27 7.14 -0.87
CA TYR A 53 10.02 6.54 -0.35
C TYR A 53 9.76 5.16 -0.96
N CYS A 54 8.87 4.38 -0.33
CA CYS A 54 8.25 3.24 -1.01
C CYS A 54 7.44 3.76 -2.20
N THR A 55 7.60 3.13 -3.36
CA THR A 55 6.93 3.54 -4.59
C THR A 55 6.19 2.40 -5.26
N LEU A 56 5.41 2.71 -6.30
CA LEU A 56 4.71 1.71 -7.12
C LEU A 56 5.46 1.35 -8.41
N PHE A 57 6.65 1.91 -8.65
CA PHE A 57 7.31 1.81 -9.95
C PHE A 57 7.94 0.42 -10.17
N ILE A 58 7.93 -0.04 -11.42
CA ILE A 58 8.43 -1.39 -11.77
C ILE A 58 9.95 -1.53 -11.66
N ASP A 59 10.70 -0.43 -11.78
CA ASP A 59 12.16 -0.39 -11.69
C ASP A 59 12.68 -0.32 -10.25
N LYS A 60 11.83 -0.62 -9.26
CA LYS A 60 12.14 -0.53 -7.83
C LYS A 60 12.12 -1.90 -7.15
N PRO A 61 12.84 -2.08 -6.03
CA PRO A 61 12.84 -3.33 -5.29
C PRO A 61 11.41 -3.77 -4.93
N ALA A 62 11.05 -5.01 -5.26
CA ALA A 62 9.70 -5.54 -5.06
C ALA A 62 9.23 -5.49 -3.59
N ILE A 63 10.16 -5.49 -2.63
CA ILE A 63 9.87 -5.34 -1.20
C ILE A 63 9.20 -4.01 -0.84
N GLU A 64 9.36 -2.94 -1.63
CA GLU A 64 8.83 -1.62 -1.31
C GLU A 64 7.30 -1.63 -1.12
N LEU A 65 6.55 -2.33 -1.98
CA LEU A 65 5.10 -2.39 -1.84
C LEU A 65 4.63 -3.17 -0.62
N ARG A 66 5.36 -4.23 -0.24
CA ARG A 66 5.11 -4.91 1.03
C ARG A 66 5.46 -4.00 2.21
N MET A 67 6.62 -3.35 2.18
CA MET A 67 7.08 -2.40 3.21
C MET A 67 6.08 -1.25 3.41
N TRP A 68 5.44 -0.78 2.34
CA TRP A 68 4.43 0.26 2.42
C TRP A 68 3.27 -0.12 3.34
N LEU A 69 2.83 -1.38 3.38
CA LEU A 69 1.79 -1.85 4.31
C LEU A 69 2.29 -1.96 5.75
N TRP A 70 3.57 -2.28 5.96
CA TRP A 70 4.19 -2.23 7.29
C TRP A 70 4.27 -0.79 7.81
N GLN A 71 4.63 0.16 6.94
CA GLN A 71 4.58 1.58 7.28
C GLN A 71 3.14 2.04 7.52
N THR A 72 2.16 1.53 6.75
CA THR A 72 0.73 1.82 6.94
C THR A 72 0.29 1.44 8.36
N TRP A 73 0.69 0.26 8.84
CA TRP A 73 0.46 -0.15 10.23
C TRP A 73 1.19 0.76 11.22
N LYS A 74 2.50 0.97 11.04
CA LYS A 74 3.35 1.76 11.95
C LYS A 74 2.80 3.17 12.18
N TYR A 75 2.39 3.85 11.12
CA TYR A 75 1.85 5.20 11.18
C TYR A 75 0.36 5.22 11.53
N GLY A 76 -0.27 4.06 11.74
CA GLY A 76 -1.69 3.90 12.04
C GLY A 76 -2.59 4.56 10.99
N VAL A 77 -2.21 4.39 9.73
CA VAL A 77 -3.01 4.73 8.55
C VAL A 77 -4.01 3.59 8.32
N GLN A 78 -5.25 3.93 7.97
CA GLN A 78 -6.40 3.00 7.94
C GLN A 78 -6.70 2.43 6.56
N GLY A 79 -5.99 2.87 5.52
CA GLY A 79 -6.15 2.37 4.18
C GLY A 79 -5.14 2.94 3.20
N ILE A 80 -5.09 2.33 2.02
CA ILE A 80 -4.23 2.72 0.92
C ILE A 80 -5.06 3.01 -0.32
N LEU A 81 -4.60 3.92 -1.15
CA LEU A 81 -5.12 4.14 -2.49
C LEU A 81 -4.00 3.99 -3.52
N ILE A 82 -4.33 3.35 -4.63
CA ILE A 82 -3.57 3.41 -5.88
C ILE A 82 -4.56 3.92 -6.92
N TRP A 83 -4.18 4.97 -7.65
CA TRP A 83 -5.11 5.70 -8.51
C TRP A 83 -5.61 4.87 -9.71
N HIS A 84 -4.82 3.90 -10.17
CA HIS A 84 -5.17 3.00 -11.26
C HIS A 84 -4.37 1.68 -11.17
N THR A 85 -4.88 0.58 -11.73
CA THR A 85 -4.20 -0.73 -11.67
C THR A 85 -3.99 -1.40 -13.04
N ASN A 86 -4.71 -0.96 -14.07
CA ASN A 86 -4.63 -1.49 -15.44
C ASN A 86 -4.43 -0.37 -16.49
N TRP A 87 -3.57 0.62 -16.20
CA TRP A 87 -3.32 1.78 -17.07
C TRP A 87 -2.42 1.39 -18.25
N TRP A 88 -2.90 0.49 -19.11
CA TRP A 88 -2.09 -0.14 -20.16
C TRP A 88 -1.64 0.81 -21.26
N THR A 89 -2.41 1.87 -21.51
CA THR A 89 -2.11 2.85 -22.54
C THR A 89 -2.24 4.26 -22.01
N SER A 90 -1.19 5.06 -22.20
CA SER A 90 -1.24 6.51 -21.94
C SER A 90 -1.81 7.19 -23.18
N THR A 91 -3.07 7.61 -23.12
CA THR A 91 -3.80 8.07 -24.31
C THR A 91 -3.26 9.36 -24.93
N GLY A 92 -2.61 10.20 -24.13
CA GLY A 92 -1.98 11.44 -24.62
C GLY A 92 -0.94 11.22 -25.72
N PRO A 93 0.15 10.48 -25.45
CA PRO A 93 1.19 10.20 -26.46
C PRO A 93 0.78 9.17 -27.51
N PHE A 94 -0.30 8.41 -27.29
CA PHE A 94 -0.81 7.41 -28.21
C PHE A 94 -2.25 7.76 -28.65
N PRO A 95 -2.47 8.87 -29.38
CA PRO A 95 -3.81 9.33 -29.77
C PRO A 95 -4.34 8.64 -31.04
N GLY A 96 -3.52 7.82 -31.69
CA GLY A 96 -3.82 7.16 -32.96
C GLY A 96 -4.55 5.83 -32.80
N PRO A 97 -4.73 5.08 -33.91
CA PRO A 97 -5.31 3.74 -33.87
C PRO A 97 -4.39 2.72 -33.16
N ASP A 98 -3.10 3.03 -33.06
CA ASP A 98 -2.13 2.21 -32.35
C ASP A 98 -2.13 2.59 -30.86
N VAL A 99 -2.10 1.56 -30.02
CA VAL A 99 -2.04 1.72 -28.56
C VAL A 99 -0.64 1.45 -28.05
N GLN A 100 -0.32 2.00 -26.88
CA GLN A 100 0.91 1.67 -26.19
C GLN A 100 0.95 0.18 -25.83
N ASN A 101 2.05 -0.50 -26.14
CA ASN A 101 2.28 -1.87 -25.70
C ASN A 101 2.95 -1.88 -24.31
N PRO A 102 2.23 -2.20 -23.21
CA PRO A 102 2.79 -2.16 -21.87
C PRO A 102 3.85 -3.23 -21.61
N TRP A 103 3.99 -4.23 -22.50
CA TRP A 103 5.03 -5.25 -22.42
C TRP A 103 6.39 -4.77 -22.92
N GLU A 104 6.39 -3.80 -23.84
CA GLU A 104 7.59 -3.29 -24.50
C GLU A 104 7.97 -1.89 -23.99
N ASP A 105 6.95 -1.09 -23.66
CA ASP A 105 7.11 0.26 -23.13
C ASP A 105 6.43 0.36 -21.75
N PRO A 106 7.20 0.24 -20.64
CA PRO A 106 6.66 0.29 -19.30
C PRO A 106 6.34 1.71 -18.82
N MET A 107 6.67 2.76 -19.58
CA MET A 107 6.52 4.14 -19.13
C MET A 107 5.05 4.55 -19.08
N SER A 108 4.61 5.09 -17.95
CA SER A 108 3.34 5.81 -17.88
C SER A 108 3.58 7.29 -18.14
N TYR A 109 2.88 7.84 -19.12
CA TYR A 109 3.05 9.21 -19.58
C TYR A 109 1.90 10.10 -19.09
N VAL A 110 2.17 11.39 -19.00
CA VAL A 110 1.16 12.39 -18.66
C VAL A 110 0.17 12.53 -19.84
N ASP A 111 -1.13 12.32 -19.62
CA ASP A 111 -2.11 12.37 -20.72
C ASP A 111 -2.18 13.73 -21.44
N ALA A 112 -1.95 14.83 -20.72
CA ALA A 112 -2.11 16.18 -21.28
C ALA A 112 -0.79 16.83 -21.78
N SER A 113 0.35 16.13 -21.71
CA SER A 113 1.65 16.71 -22.11
C SER A 113 2.70 15.64 -22.43
N THR A 114 3.88 16.03 -22.91
CA THR A 114 5.03 15.13 -23.16
C THR A 114 5.76 14.72 -21.87
N GLY A 115 5.08 14.72 -20.73
CA GLY A 115 5.65 14.42 -19.42
C GLY A 115 5.62 12.94 -19.08
N PHE A 116 6.37 12.56 -18.03
CA PHE A 116 6.49 11.18 -17.57
C PHE A 116 6.03 11.07 -16.12
N TRP A 117 5.08 10.17 -15.87
CA TRP A 117 4.71 9.80 -14.51
C TRP A 117 5.72 8.84 -13.90
N GLY A 118 6.14 7.83 -14.67
CA GLY A 118 7.16 6.86 -14.27
C GLY A 118 6.84 5.44 -14.73
N ASN A 119 7.84 4.56 -14.67
CA ASN A 119 7.71 3.20 -15.18
C ASN A 119 6.75 2.38 -14.32
N GLY A 120 5.70 1.84 -14.93
CA GLY A 120 4.72 0.98 -14.28
C GLY A 120 3.72 1.71 -13.38
N ASP A 121 3.68 3.05 -13.37
CA ASP A 121 2.67 3.82 -12.65
C ASP A 121 1.27 3.50 -13.18
N GLY A 122 0.35 3.15 -12.29
CA GLY A 122 -0.98 2.70 -12.68
C GLY A 122 -1.05 1.31 -13.35
N ARG A 123 0.06 0.57 -13.47
CA ARG A 123 0.14 -0.73 -14.17
C ARG A 123 0.53 -1.86 -13.21
N PHE A 124 -0.43 -2.52 -12.61
CA PHE A 124 -0.22 -3.67 -11.73
C PHE A 124 -0.63 -4.99 -12.37
N PHE A 125 -1.52 -4.92 -13.35
CA PHE A 125 -1.91 -6.02 -14.21
C PHE A 125 -1.47 -5.73 -15.64
N TYR A 126 -1.29 -6.78 -16.42
CA TYR A 126 -0.91 -6.72 -17.83
C TYR A 126 -1.92 -7.48 -18.70
N PRO A 127 -2.18 -7.01 -19.94
CA PRO A 127 -3.09 -7.70 -20.85
C PRO A 127 -2.49 -9.03 -21.32
N ALA A 128 -3.33 -10.04 -21.57
CA ALA A 128 -2.87 -11.31 -22.14
C ALA A 128 -2.25 -11.12 -23.53
N ASN A 129 -2.81 -10.20 -24.33
CA ASN A 129 -2.25 -9.78 -25.61
C ASN A 129 -0.88 -9.10 -25.41
N ARG A 130 0.16 -9.65 -26.05
CA ARG A 130 1.53 -9.12 -26.02
C ARG A 130 1.90 -8.26 -27.23
N ASP A 131 1.06 -8.27 -28.26
CA ASP A 131 1.21 -7.48 -29.48
C ASP A 131 -0.12 -6.81 -29.85
N PRO A 132 -0.54 -5.76 -29.10
CA PRO A 132 -1.86 -5.15 -29.28
C PRO A 132 -2.04 -4.42 -30.62
N ASN A 133 -0.94 -4.17 -31.36
CA ASN A 133 -0.99 -3.49 -32.65
C ASN A 133 -0.89 -4.45 -33.82
N GLY A 134 -0.22 -5.61 -33.67
CA GLY A 134 -0.17 -6.67 -34.68
C GLY A 134 -1.28 -7.71 -34.58
N ASP A 135 -1.77 -8.00 -33.38
CA ASP A 135 -2.86 -8.95 -33.12
C ASP A 135 -4.12 -8.23 -32.61
N ARG A 136 -5.02 -7.90 -33.55
CA ARG A 136 -6.28 -7.18 -33.31
C ARG A 136 -7.52 -8.04 -33.45
N GLU A 137 -7.37 -9.28 -33.90
CA GLU A 137 -8.49 -10.20 -34.19
C GLU A 137 -8.67 -11.27 -33.13
N THR A 138 -7.61 -11.62 -32.40
CA THR A 138 -7.69 -12.63 -31.34
C THR A 138 -8.48 -12.10 -30.15
N GLU A 139 -9.55 -12.81 -29.78
CA GLU A 139 -10.26 -12.58 -28.54
C GLU A 139 -9.56 -13.30 -27.39
N TYR A 140 -9.00 -12.52 -26.46
CA TYR A 140 -8.36 -13.05 -25.26
C TYR A 140 -9.39 -13.17 -24.13
N VAL A 141 -9.69 -14.39 -23.70
CA VAL A 141 -10.64 -14.69 -22.61
C VAL A 141 -9.95 -14.96 -21.27
N GLU A 142 -8.61 -15.00 -21.25
CA GLU A 142 -7.85 -15.19 -20.03
C GLU A 142 -7.91 -13.96 -19.12
N ALA A 143 -7.76 -14.19 -17.81
CA ALA A 143 -7.64 -13.12 -16.84
C ALA A 143 -6.35 -12.29 -17.08
N PRO A 144 -6.34 -11.00 -16.73
CA PRO A 144 -5.13 -10.19 -16.76
C PRO A 144 -3.99 -10.81 -15.94
N ILE A 145 -2.76 -10.66 -16.43
CA ILE A 145 -1.57 -11.21 -15.80
C ILE A 145 -1.14 -10.30 -14.65
N SER A 146 -1.01 -10.84 -13.43
CA SER A 146 -0.56 -10.06 -12.29
C SER A 146 0.94 -9.78 -12.36
N SER A 147 1.34 -8.63 -11.82
CA SER A 147 2.75 -8.27 -11.65
C SER A 147 3.30 -8.75 -10.30
N LEU A 148 4.62 -8.91 -10.22
CA LEU A 148 5.30 -9.13 -8.94
C LEU A 148 4.95 -8.05 -7.89
N ARG A 149 4.76 -6.82 -8.35
CA ARG A 149 4.35 -5.69 -7.50
C ARG A 149 2.96 -5.91 -6.89
N TRP A 150 2.00 -6.40 -7.68
CA TRP A 150 0.66 -6.75 -7.20
C TRP A 150 0.71 -7.85 -6.15
N GLU A 151 1.50 -8.91 -6.39
CA GLU A 151 1.66 -10.00 -5.43
C GLU A 151 2.32 -9.54 -4.13
N MET A 152 3.35 -8.69 -4.21
CA MET A 152 4.01 -8.13 -3.02
C MET A 152 3.10 -7.19 -2.23
N LEU A 153 2.23 -6.45 -2.91
CA LEU A 153 1.16 -5.68 -2.26
C LEU A 153 0.21 -6.62 -1.50
N GLY A 154 -0.20 -7.72 -2.13
CA GLY A 154 -1.03 -8.75 -1.50
C GLY A 154 -0.39 -9.38 -0.26
N VAL A 155 0.91 -9.69 -0.31
CA VAL A 155 1.66 -10.17 0.87
C VAL A 155 1.69 -9.10 1.97
N GLY A 156 1.91 -7.84 1.61
CA GLY A 156 1.87 -6.74 2.58
C GLY A 156 0.50 -6.57 3.25
N ILE A 157 -0.60 -6.76 2.50
CA ILE A 157 -1.96 -6.72 3.05
C ILE A 157 -2.17 -7.86 4.06
N GLN A 158 -1.68 -9.06 3.75
CA GLN A 158 -1.72 -10.18 4.70
C GLN A 158 -0.93 -9.87 5.98
N ASP A 159 0.27 -9.29 5.87
CA ASP A 159 1.05 -8.88 7.05
C ASP A 159 0.30 -7.84 7.91
N TRP A 160 -0.34 -6.87 7.26
CA TRP A 160 -1.16 -5.87 7.94
C TRP A 160 -2.36 -6.51 8.68
N GLU A 161 -3.00 -7.52 8.09
CA GLU A 161 -4.05 -8.28 8.78
C GLU A 161 -3.50 -9.06 9.98
N TYR A 162 -2.28 -9.60 9.93
CA TYR A 162 -1.69 -10.26 11.11
C TYR A 162 -1.55 -9.28 12.28
N PHE A 163 -1.05 -8.07 12.01
CA PHE A 163 -1.03 -7.01 13.02
C PHE A 163 -2.43 -6.70 13.56
N ARG A 164 -3.41 -6.56 12.66
CA ARG A 164 -4.79 -6.22 13.03
C ARG A 164 -5.44 -7.30 13.90
N ILE A 165 -5.31 -8.56 13.50
CA ILE A 165 -5.84 -9.71 14.24
C ILE A 165 -5.15 -9.80 15.62
N LEU A 166 -3.83 -9.66 15.71
CA LEU A 166 -3.14 -9.67 16.99
C LEU A 166 -3.60 -8.53 17.90
N ALA A 167 -3.77 -7.32 17.34
CA ALA A 167 -4.26 -6.17 18.08
C ALA A 167 -5.68 -6.40 18.62
N ASP A 168 -6.56 -7.00 17.82
CA ASP A 168 -7.92 -7.36 18.24
C ASP A 168 -7.88 -8.36 19.42
N ARG A 169 -7.01 -9.38 19.35
CA ARG A 169 -6.85 -10.37 20.44
C ARG A 169 -6.28 -9.75 21.71
N VAL A 170 -5.26 -8.90 21.60
CA VAL A 170 -4.68 -8.17 22.74
C VAL A 170 -5.77 -7.32 23.41
N ARG A 171 -6.52 -6.52 22.63
CA ARG A 171 -7.62 -5.70 23.18
C ARG A 171 -8.69 -6.54 23.87
N ALA A 172 -9.07 -7.68 23.26
CA ALA A 172 -10.07 -8.57 23.85
C ALA A 172 -9.58 -9.22 25.15
N ALA A 173 -8.32 -9.66 25.22
CA ALA A 173 -7.73 -10.22 26.44
C ALA A 173 -7.69 -9.16 27.55
N GLU A 174 -7.28 -7.95 27.22
CA GLU A 174 -7.18 -6.87 28.19
C GLU A 174 -8.54 -6.38 28.70
N ALA A 175 -9.55 -6.36 27.84
CA ALA A 175 -10.93 -6.06 28.23
C ALA A 175 -11.48 -7.07 29.24
N ARG A 176 -10.98 -8.32 29.23
CA ARG A 176 -11.28 -9.34 30.25
C ARG A 176 -10.40 -9.22 31.51
N GLY A 177 -9.53 -8.22 31.59
CA GLY A 177 -8.62 -8.03 32.71
C GLY A 177 -7.33 -8.86 32.65
N ASP A 178 -7.07 -9.60 31.56
CA ASP A 178 -5.79 -10.30 31.40
C ASP A 178 -4.66 -9.27 31.26
N ARG A 179 -3.69 -9.34 32.18
CA ARG A 179 -2.48 -8.52 32.19
C ARG A 179 -1.23 -9.39 32.21
N SER A 180 -1.34 -10.66 31.81
CA SER A 180 -0.26 -11.64 31.83
C SER A 180 0.96 -11.18 31.01
N PRO A 181 2.17 -11.69 31.32
CA PRO A 181 3.37 -11.43 30.53
C PRO A 181 3.18 -11.73 29.04
N ARG A 182 2.37 -12.74 28.71
CA ARG A 182 2.05 -13.12 27.32
C ARG A 182 1.28 -12.03 26.59
N VAL A 183 0.24 -11.44 27.19
CA VAL A 183 -0.52 -10.33 26.57
C VAL A 183 0.37 -9.11 26.39
N ARG A 184 1.25 -8.82 27.36
CA ARG A 184 2.22 -7.72 27.25
C ARG A 184 3.23 -7.96 26.12
N ALA A 185 3.78 -9.17 26.00
CA ALA A 185 4.69 -9.51 24.91
C ALA A 185 4.01 -9.40 23.53
N ALA A 186 2.77 -9.89 23.41
CA ALA A 186 1.97 -9.76 22.19
C ALA A 186 1.71 -8.29 21.81
N ARG A 187 1.43 -7.42 22.79
CA ARG A 187 1.29 -5.99 22.58
C ARG A 187 2.55 -5.35 22.03
N GLU A 188 3.73 -5.71 22.54
CA GLU A 188 5.01 -5.18 22.06
C GLU A 188 5.27 -5.55 20.58
N LEU A 189 4.84 -6.72 20.13
CA LEU A 189 4.98 -7.14 18.73
C LEU A 189 4.16 -6.27 17.75
N LEU A 190 3.15 -5.54 18.23
CA LEU A 190 2.39 -4.60 17.40
C LEU A 190 3.21 -3.36 17.02
N ARG A 191 4.33 -3.09 17.69
CA ARG A 191 5.23 -2.00 17.31
C ARG A 191 6.19 -2.50 16.23
N VAL A 192 6.15 -1.87 15.05
CA VAL A 192 7.11 -2.16 13.98
C VAL A 192 8.51 -1.76 14.43
N PRO A 193 9.49 -2.69 14.44
CA PRO A 193 10.85 -2.38 14.86
C PRO A 193 11.58 -1.40 13.92
N PRO A 194 12.45 -0.52 14.44
CA PRO A 194 13.20 0.45 13.63
C PRO A 194 14.15 -0.19 12.61
N GLU A 195 14.61 -1.42 12.83
CA GLU A 195 15.37 -2.21 11.87
C GLU A 195 14.56 -2.63 10.63
N ILE A 196 13.23 -2.68 10.73
CA ILE A 196 12.34 -2.89 9.58
C ILE A 196 12.08 -1.55 8.87
N THR A 197 11.57 -0.57 9.61
CA THR A 197 11.41 0.80 9.12
C THR A 197 11.69 1.77 10.27
N LEU A 198 12.68 2.64 10.09
CA LEU A 198 12.96 3.75 10.99
C LEU A 198 12.00 4.91 10.70
N ASP A 199 11.78 5.21 9.42
CA ASP A 199 10.75 6.13 8.94
C ASP A 199 10.34 5.79 7.49
N MET A 200 9.60 6.69 6.83
CA MET A 200 9.06 6.50 5.48
C MET A 200 10.13 6.36 4.39
N VAL A 201 11.36 6.84 4.63
CA VAL A 201 12.46 6.88 3.64
C VAL A 201 13.68 6.05 4.06
N ARG A 202 13.74 5.63 5.33
CA ARG A 202 14.79 4.77 5.89
C ARG A 202 14.16 3.47 6.37
N PHE A 203 14.25 2.45 5.53
CA PHE A 203 13.70 1.12 5.78
C PHE A 203 14.61 0.03 5.19
N THR A 204 14.47 -1.19 5.69
CA THR A 204 15.26 -2.32 5.22
C THR A 204 14.86 -2.79 3.82
N ARG A 205 15.83 -3.35 3.09
CA ARG A 205 15.59 -4.12 1.88
C ARG A 205 15.76 -5.63 2.09
N ASP A 206 15.99 -6.05 3.33
CA ASP A 206 16.11 -7.45 3.70
C ASP A 206 14.73 -8.05 4.04
N PRO A 207 14.15 -8.91 3.19
CA PRO A 207 12.83 -9.48 3.44
C PRO A 207 12.81 -10.40 4.67
N ARG A 208 13.95 -10.94 5.09
CA ARG A 208 14.04 -11.86 6.23
C ARG A 208 13.62 -11.20 7.54
N LEU A 209 13.82 -9.89 7.67
CA LEU A 209 13.39 -9.15 8.86
C LEU A 209 11.87 -9.05 8.96
N LEU A 210 11.17 -8.89 7.82
CA LEU A 210 9.71 -8.85 7.78
C LEU A 210 9.14 -10.23 8.06
N GLU A 211 9.70 -11.29 7.47
CA GLU A 211 9.25 -12.67 7.73
C GLU A 211 9.44 -13.05 9.20
N ALA A 212 10.62 -12.79 9.78
CA ALA A 212 10.88 -13.13 11.18
C ALA A 212 9.94 -12.38 12.16
N HIS A 213 9.49 -11.17 11.82
CA HIS A 213 8.51 -10.45 12.64
C HIS A 213 7.08 -10.95 12.38
N ARG A 214 6.74 -11.27 11.13
CA ARG A 214 5.46 -11.89 10.77
C ARG A 214 5.25 -13.24 11.48
N GLU A 215 6.28 -14.07 11.55
CA GLU A 215 6.23 -15.35 12.29
C GLU A 215 5.94 -15.12 13.78
N LYS A 216 6.60 -14.14 14.42
CA LYS A 216 6.30 -13.77 15.82
C LYS A 216 4.86 -13.31 16.01
N LEU A 217 4.32 -12.55 15.05
CA LEU A 217 2.90 -12.15 15.08
C LEU A 217 1.99 -13.38 15.00
N ALA A 218 2.28 -14.31 14.08
CA ALA A 218 1.55 -15.56 13.89
C ALA A 218 1.53 -16.41 15.17
N ASP A 219 2.68 -16.61 15.77
CA ASP A 219 2.82 -17.38 17.01
C ASP A 219 2.01 -16.72 18.13
N ALA A 220 2.14 -15.40 18.31
CA ALA A 220 1.39 -14.68 19.34
C ALA A 220 -0.14 -14.75 19.12
N ILE A 221 -0.57 -14.71 17.86
CA ILE A 221 -1.96 -14.90 17.42
C ILE A 221 -2.52 -16.24 17.93
N GLU A 222 -1.82 -17.34 17.66
CA GLU A 222 -2.25 -18.68 18.03
C GLU A 222 -2.22 -18.89 19.55
N HIS A 223 -1.15 -18.42 20.21
CA HIS A 223 -1.02 -18.54 21.66
C HIS A 223 -2.14 -17.79 22.41
N LEU A 224 -2.57 -16.62 21.92
CA LEU A 224 -3.71 -15.90 22.51
C LEU A 224 -5.07 -16.53 22.19
N ALA A 225 -5.19 -17.31 21.11
CA ALA A 225 -6.42 -18.02 20.77
C ALA A 225 -6.67 -19.23 21.69
N ALA A 226 -5.61 -19.94 22.09
CA ALA A 226 -5.67 -21.16 22.90
C ALA A 226 -6.06 -20.95 24.37
N ALA A 227 -6.14 -19.71 24.88
CA ALA A 227 -6.47 -19.41 26.28
C ALA A 227 -7.94 -19.05 26.50
N ARG A 228 -8.84 -19.77 25.83
CA ARG A 228 -10.28 -19.71 26.10
C ARG A 228 -10.65 -20.68 27.22
#